data_AF-A0A9X7RI94-F1
#
_entry.id   AF-A0A9X7RI94-F1
#
_cell.length_a   1.000
_cell.length_b   1.000
_cell.length_c   1.000
_cell.angle_alpha   90.00
_cell.angle_beta   90.00
_cell.angle_gamma   90.00
#
_symmetry.space_group_name_H-M   'P 1'
#
loop_
_entity.id
_entity.type
_entity.pdbx_description
1 polymer ?
#
loop_
_entity_poly.entity_id
_entity_poly.type
_entity_poly.pdbx_seq_one_letter_code
_entity_poly.pdbx_strand_id
1 'polypeptide(L)'
;MFDWAYKKRLKDDLELWVEKGWVSSAGATAILKEQDQDDGRSRLPMALAGIGMVCVALALLAFIAANWGAIPKSVKLVGIALLVVASNGLAAFAATRGRKGVADLATGFATLVFLGGMALVGQIFHLPADWPGGAFLVCLGALAAAWLTGSKTSLIVAAGAAITWQVMRSEFGSAPLMEDLIGLLLLVAVFAHPVVHPARLSRWAAISLLWVTYGRWFGETAELMSSSDDFITAMFLAGTGGMAAAMMLLDPVADLFVKWSSDRPTRSHGHWLMARSLQDVGILVLSVLVVLALVFVPEVADEPSLGGLATLPAMVPLAVALALLVTGLLLSYKTVKSGALFGATGLALVAVLMPVLTANVLVLAAFVLAALIGLCALGTWYNNRFWMLCSYFGLTAVALWLLQVTIGSLLGQSLFFLVAGVLLLAMALWLARLMRRGGRTPEQGDVTGEVQE
;
A
#
# COMPACT_ATOMS: atom_id res chain seq x y z
N MET A 1 10.34 -13.33 -1.51
CA MET A 1 10.41 -14.05 -2.80
C MET A 1 11.67 -13.73 -3.61
N PHE A 2 12.51 -12.72 -3.29
CA PHE A 2 13.71 -12.40 -4.11
C PHE A 2 15.01 -12.14 -3.33
N ASP A 3 15.20 -12.74 -2.15
CA ASP A 3 16.53 -12.72 -1.49
C ASP A 3 17.59 -13.44 -2.32
N TRP A 4 17.22 -14.51 -3.04
CA TRP A 4 18.17 -15.29 -3.83
C TRP A 4 18.84 -14.48 -4.95
N ALA A 5 18.08 -13.64 -5.67
CA ALA A 5 18.64 -12.84 -6.76
C ALA A 5 19.50 -11.66 -6.25
N TYR A 6 19.22 -11.15 -5.04
CA TYR A 6 20.08 -10.18 -4.39
C TYR A 6 21.35 -10.86 -3.85
N LYS A 7 21.22 -11.99 -3.17
CA LYS A 7 22.32 -12.82 -2.63
C LYS A 7 23.29 -13.28 -3.72
N LYS A 8 22.76 -13.73 -4.86
CA LYS A 8 23.59 -14.07 -6.03
C LYS A 8 24.40 -12.86 -6.50
N ARG A 9 23.74 -11.71 -6.71
CA ARG A 9 24.43 -10.47 -7.11
C ARG A 9 25.43 -9.99 -6.06
N LEU A 10 25.09 -10.05 -4.78
CA LEU A 10 26.00 -9.66 -3.70
C LEU A 10 27.23 -10.55 -3.66
N LYS A 11 27.06 -11.86 -3.90
CA LYS A 11 28.18 -12.79 -4.00
C LYS A 11 29.08 -12.44 -5.19
N ASP A 12 28.50 -12.23 -6.36
CA ASP A 12 29.23 -11.86 -7.58
C ASP A 12 29.96 -10.50 -7.39
N ASP A 13 29.29 -9.51 -6.75
CA ASP A 13 29.86 -8.20 -6.44
C ASP A 13 31.00 -8.30 -5.40
N LEU A 14 30.85 -9.13 -4.38
CA LEU A 14 31.88 -9.35 -3.36
C LEU A 14 33.12 -10.02 -3.93
N GLU A 15 32.98 -10.98 -4.84
CA GLU A 15 34.12 -11.58 -5.55
C GLU A 15 34.89 -10.50 -6.32
N LEU A 16 34.19 -9.62 -7.03
CA LEU A 16 34.77 -8.51 -7.77
C LEU A 16 35.41 -7.44 -6.87
N TRP A 17 34.84 -7.17 -5.70
CA TRP A 17 35.38 -6.21 -4.73
C TRP A 17 36.61 -6.74 -3.97
N VAL A 18 36.67 -8.06 -3.76
CA VAL A 18 37.86 -8.73 -3.22
C VAL A 18 38.98 -8.67 -4.26
N GLU A 19 38.68 -8.95 -5.54
CA GLU A 19 39.66 -8.86 -6.64
C GLU A 19 40.22 -7.43 -6.78
N LYS A 20 39.37 -6.41 -6.62
CA LYS A 20 39.77 -4.98 -6.64
C LYS A 20 40.46 -4.51 -5.35
N GLY A 21 40.58 -5.37 -4.33
CA GLY A 21 41.20 -5.03 -3.05
C GLY A 21 40.38 -4.08 -2.16
N TRP A 22 39.11 -3.83 -2.49
CA TRP A 22 38.23 -2.94 -1.71
C TRP A 22 37.70 -3.61 -0.45
N VAL A 23 37.60 -4.93 -0.46
CA VAL A 23 37.09 -5.74 0.66
C VAL A 23 38.06 -6.90 0.89
N SER A 24 38.37 -7.20 2.16
CA SER A 24 39.17 -8.37 2.49
C SER A 24 38.35 -9.66 2.31
N SER A 25 39.00 -10.77 1.95
CA SER A 25 38.34 -12.08 1.84
C SER A 25 37.61 -12.49 3.14
N ALA A 26 38.18 -12.14 4.30
CA ALA A 26 37.56 -12.33 5.60
C ALA A 26 36.29 -11.47 5.78
N GLY A 27 36.32 -10.21 5.33
CA GLY A 27 35.17 -9.31 5.35
C GLY A 27 34.04 -9.76 4.43
N ALA A 28 34.38 -10.22 3.21
CA ALA A 28 33.39 -10.79 2.28
C ALA A 28 32.71 -12.04 2.86
N THR A 29 33.49 -12.90 3.53
CA THR A 29 32.96 -14.10 4.21
C THR A 29 32.05 -13.71 5.38
N ALA A 30 32.39 -12.68 6.16
CA ALA A 30 31.55 -12.19 7.25
C ALA A 30 30.22 -11.62 6.74
N ILE A 31 30.25 -10.84 5.65
CA ILE A 31 29.06 -10.27 5.01
C ILE A 31 28.13 -11.37 4.49
N LEU A 32 28.69 -12.37 3.79
CA LEU A 32 27.91 -13.52 3.30
C LEU A 32 27.30 -14.34 4.44
N LYS A 33 28.06 -14.54 5.53
CA LYS A 33 27.60 -15.26 6.71
C LYS A 33 26.47 -14.53 7.44
N GLU A 34 26.54 -13.20 7.51
CA GLU A 34 25.45 -12.39 8.07
C GLU A 34 24.19 -12.46 7.18
N GLN A 35 24.38 -12.49 5.85
CA GLN A 35 23.26 -12.66 4.92
C GLN A 35 22.65 -14.07 4.98
N ASP A 36 23.45 -15.11 5.20
CA ASP A 36 22.99 -16.50 5.37
C ASP A 36 22.11 -16.69 6.62
N GLN A 37 22.30 -15.90 7.67
CA GLN A 37 21.46 -15.96 8.87
C GLN A 37 20.04 -15.44 8.61
N ASP A 38 19.85 -14.61 7.59
CA ASP A 38 18.57 -13.98 7.23
C ASP A 38 17.81 -14.76 6.14
N ASP A 39 18.30 -15.96 5.77
CA ASP A 39 17.77 -16.76 4.67
C ASP A 39 16.26 -16.98 4.82
N GLY A 40 15.51 -16.56 3.79
CA GLY A 40 14.07 -16.75 3.66
C GLY A 40 13.58 -18.22 3.74
N ARG A 41 14.50 -19.19 3.84
CA ARG A 41 14.22 -20.58 4.26
C ARG A 41 13.61 -20.65 5.66
N SER A 42 13.88 -19.67 6.54
CA SER A 42 13.22 -19.54 7.86
C SER A 42 11.75 -19.09 7.77
N ARG A 43 11.36 -18.43 6.67
CA ARG A 43 10.02 -17.83 6.52
C ARG A 43 8.97 -18.81 6.04
N LEU A 44 9.35 -19.85 5.26
CA LEU A 44 8.39 -20.85 4.77
C LEU A 44 7.81 -21.71 5.91
N PRO A 45 8.61 -22.31 6.82
CA PRO A 45 8.06 -23.01 7.97
C PRO A 45 7.19 -22.10 8.84
N MET A 46 7.57 -20.84 9.01
CA MET A 46 6.80 -19.86 9.76
C MET A 46 5.47 -19.50 9.10
N ALA A 47 5.45 -19.33 7.77
CA ALA A 47 4.25 -19.10 7.00
C ALA A 47 3.30 -20.30 7.05
N LEU A 48 3.84 -21.52 6.88
CA LEU A 48 3.11 -22.77 7.02
C LEU A 48 2.57 -22.94 8.45
N ALA A 49 3.35 -22.60 9.47
CA ALA A 49 2.90 -22.60 10.85
C ALA A 49 1.79 -21.57 11.10
N GLY A 50 1.83 -20.41 10.43
CA GLY A 50 0.72 -19.44 10.43
C GLY A 50 -0.56 -20.01 9.84
N ILE A 51 -0.48 -20.66 8.68
CA ILE A 51 -1.63 -21.36 8.07
C ILE A 51 -2.14 -22.47 8.99
N GLY A 52 -1.23 -23.30 9.51
CA GLY A 52 -1.56 -24.37 10.46
C GLY A 52 -2.23 -23.85 11.72
N MET A 53 -1.77 -22.71 12.26
CA MET A 53 -2.38 -22.05 13.40
C MET A 53 -3.84 -21.67 13.13
N VAL A 54 -4.13 -21.07 11.95
CA VAL A 54 -5.51 -20.75 11.53
C VAL A 54 -6.35 -22.02 11.39
N CYS A 55 -5.82 -23.06 10.75
CA CYS A 55 -6.51 -24.35 10.59
C CYS A 55 -6.84 -24.99 11.94
N VAL A 56 -5.92 -24.96 12.92
CA VAL A 56 -6.16 -25.48 14.27
C VAL A 56 -7.23 -24.67 14.99
N ALA A 57 -7.21 -23.34 14.88
CA ALA A 57 -8.26 -22.51 15.46
C ALA A 57 -9.65 -22.83 14.86
N LEU A 58 -9.74 -22.94 13.54
CA LEU A 58 -10.98 -23.30 12.85
C LEU A 58 -11.46 -24.71 13.22
N ALA A 59 -10.56 -25.69 13.28
CA ALA A 59 -10.88 -27.06 13.67
C ALA A 59 -11.42 -27.12 15.10
N LEU A 60 -10.81 -26.37 16.02
CA LEU A 60 -11.27 -26.26 17.40
C LEU A 60 -12.68 -25.66 17.49
N LEU A 61 -12.94 -24.56 16.77
CA LEU A 61 -14.26 -23.93 16.74
C LEU A 61 -15.31 -24.84 16.11
N ALA A 62 -14.98 -25.52 15.01
CA ALA A 62 -15.86 -26.50 14.37
C ALA A 62 -16.17 -27.68 15.28
N PHE A 63 -15.18 -28.18 16.03
CA PHE A 63 -15.37 -29.24 17.02
C PHE A 63 -16.31 -28.81 18.15
N ILE A 64 -16.13 -27.59 18.69
CA ILE A 64 -17.03 -27.04 19.72
C ILE A 64 -18.44 -26.87 19.16
N ALA A 65 -18.57 -26.35 17.94
CA ALA A 65 -19.86 -26.16 17.26
C ALA A 65 -20.57 -27.50 17.00
N ALA A 66 -19.85 -28.54 16.58
CA ALA A 66 -20.40 -29.88 16.34
C ALA A 66 -20.93 -30.53 17.62
N ASN A 67 -20.28 -30.28 18.77
CA ASN A 67 -20.69 -30.82 20.07
C ASN A 67 -21.59 -29.85 20.86
N TRP A 68 -22.02 -28.74 20.25
CA TRP A 68 -22.64 -27.63 20.95
C TRP A 68 -23.94 -28.00 21.67
N GLY A 69 -24.73 -28.91 21.09
CA GLY A 69 -25.99 -29.37 21.69
C GLY A 69 -25.82 -30.12 23.01
N ALA A 70 -24.67 -30.77 23.21
CA ALA A 70 -24.43 -31.61 24.39
C ALA A 70 -23.88 -30.85 25.61
N ILE A 71 -23.37 -29.62 25.41
CA ILE A 71 -22.65 -28.89 26.46
C ILE A 71 -23.61 -27.98 27.26
N PRO A 72 -23.67 -28.07 28.60
CA PRO A 72 -24.46 -27.17 29.43
C PRO A 72 -24.02 -25.70 29.32
N LYS A 73 -24.95 -24.75 29.48
CA LYS A 73 -24.68 -23.30 29.30
C LYS A 73 -23.54 -22.76 30.17
N SER A 74 -23.47 -23.13 31.44
CA SER A 74 -22.40 -22.69 32.36
C SER A 74 -21.03 -23.21 31.92
N VAL A 75 -20.97 -24.47 31.49
CA VAL A 75 -19.75 -25.10 30.98
C VAL A 75 -19.28 -24.45 29.68
N LYS A 76 -20.21 -24.04 28.79
CA LYS A 76 -19.86 -23.30 27.56
C LYS A 76 -19.13 -22.00 27.88
N LEU A 77 -19.69 -21.17 28.77
CA LEU A 77 -19.09 -19.86 29.12
C LEU A 77 -17.74 -20.02 29.81
N VAL A 78 -17.67 -20.86 30.83
CA VAL A 78 -16.42 -21.11 31.57
C VAL A 78 -15.38 -21.74 30.64
N GLY A 79 -15.78 -22.67 29.77
CA GLY A 79 -14.91 -23.31 28.79
C GLY A 79 -14.31 -22.31 27.80
N ILE A 80 -15.13 -21.40 27.23
CA ILE A 80 -14.64 -20.34 26.34
C ILE A 80 -13.66 -19.43 27.08
N ALA A 81 -14.01 -18.98 28.29
CA ALA A 81 -13.13 -18.12 29.10
C ALA A 81 -11.79 -18.80 29.41
N LEU A 82 -11.82 -20.05 29.87
CA LEU A 82 -10.61 -20.83 30.16
C LEU A 82 -9.76 -21.05 28.91
N LEU A 83 -10.38 -21.27 27.75
CA LEU A 83 -9.67 -21.48 26.48
C LEU A 83 -8.95 -20.19 26.04
N VAL A 84 -9.59 -19.03 26.18
CA VAL A 84 -8.96 -17.72 25.94
C VAL A 84 -7.79 -17.47 26.90
N VAL A 85 -7.98 -17.73 28.20
CA VAL A 85 -6.91 -17.57 29.20
C VAL A 85 -5.75 -18.52 28.95
N ALA A 86 -6.04 -19.80 28.68
CA ALA A 86 -5.01 -20.81 28.43
C ALA A 86 -4.21 -20.52 27.16
N SER A 87 -4.87 -20.09 26.07
CA SER A 87 -4.20 -19.72 24.83
C SER A 87 -3.29 -18.49 24.99
N ASN A 88 -3.74 -17.46 25.72
CA ASN A 88 -2.89 -16.32 26.07
C ASN A 88 -1.73 -16.71 27.01
N GLY A 89 -1.98 -17.62 27.97
CA GLY A 89 -0.95 -18.16 28.86
C GLY A 89 0.15 -18.92 28.10
N LEU A 90 -0.23 -19.71 27.08
CA LEU A 90 0.72 -20.37 26.18
C LEU A 90 1.55 -19.36 25.40
N ALA A 91 0.94 -18.26 24.93
CA ALA A 91 1.64 -17.19 24.24
C ALA A 91 2.66 -16.49 25.16
N ALA A 92 2.25 -16.16 26.40
CA ALA A 92 3.14 -15.57 27.40
C ALA A 92 4.30 -16.51 27.77
N PHE A 93 4.03 -17.80 27.94
CA PHE A 93 5.06 -18.81 28.19
C PHE A 93 6.07 -18.89 27.02
N ALA A 94 5.59 -18.90 25.78
CA ALA A 94 6.47 -18.88 24.60
C ALA A 94 7.32 -17.59 24.54
N ALA A 95 6.76 -16.45 24.95
CA ALA A 95 7.46 -15.18 25.02
C ALA A 95 8.58 -15.18 26.08
N THR A 96 8.32 -15.70 27.30
CA THR A 96 9.34 -15.81 28.36
C THR A 96 10.51 -16.74 27.98
N ARG A 97 10.25 -17.72 27.11
CA ARG A 97 11.28 -18.62 26.52
C ARG A 97 12.08 -17.98 25.38
N GLY A 98 11.84 -16.70 25.05
CA GLY A 98 12.52 -15.98 23.98
C GLY A 98 12.10 -16.38 22.55
N ARG A 99 11.07 -17.22 22.39
CA ARG A 99 10.63 -17.73 21.08
C ARG A 99 9.64 -16.77 20.40
N LYS A 100 10.15 -15.60 19.96
CA LYS A 100 9.33 -14.49 19.42
C LYS A 100 8.32 -14.88 18.35
N GLY A 101 8.72 -15.72 17.38
CA GLY A 101 7.81 -16.18 16.32
C GLY A 101 6.68 -17.05 16.86
N VAL A 102 7.00 -18.03 17.70
CA VAL A 102 6.00 -18.92 18.32
C VAL A 102 5.04 -18.13 19.21
N ALA A 103 5.56 -17.16 19.97
CA ALA A 103 4.74 -16.25 20.78
C ALA A 103 3.77 -15.43 19.92
N ASP A 104 4.21 -14.91 18.76
CA ASP A 104 3.36 -14.19 17.81
C ASP A 104 2.25 -15.10 17.24
N LEU A 105 2.57 -16.34 16.85
CA LEU A 105 1.55 -17.30 16.39
C LEU A 105 0.58 -17.70 17.49
N ALA A 106 1.06 -17.95 18.71
CA ALA A 106 0.23 -18.31 19.85
C ALA A 106 -0.71 -17.15 20.25
N THR A 107 -0.24 -15.90 20.16
CA THR A 107 -1.09 -14.72 20.39
C THR A 107 -2.14 -14.57 19.30
N GLY A 108 -1.76 -14.80 18.04
CA GLY A 108 -2.71 -14.86 16.92
C GLY A 108 -3.76 -15.96 17.10
N PHE A 109 -3.35 -17.14 17.55
CA PHE A 109 -4.26 -18.24 17.90
C PHE A 109 -5.23 -17.83 19.01
N ALA A 110 -4.73 -17.25 20.10
CA ALA A 110 -5.56 -16.76 21.19
C ALA A 110 -6.57 -15.70 20.71
N THR A 111 -6.16 -14.84 19.78
CA THR A 111 -7.04 -13.85 19.14
C THR A 111 -8.13 -14.50 18.29
N LEU A 112 -7.82 -15.57 17.55
CA LEU A 112 -8.83 -16.33 16.79
C LEU A 112 -9.78 -17.12 17.69
N VAL A 113 -9.27 -17.67 18.79
CA VAL A 113 -10.09 -18.29 19.83
C VAL A 113 -11.04 -17.27 20.46
N PHE A 114 -10.56 -16.05 20.72
CA PHE A 114 -11.41 -14.95 21.21
C PHE A 114 -12.48 -14.57 20.19
N LEU A 115 -12.11 -14.41 18.91
CA LEU A 115 -13.04 -14.17 17.80
C LEU A 115 -14.16 -15.23 17.74
N GLY A 116 -13.79 -16.51 17.74
CA GLY A 116 -14.78 -17.59 17.72
C GLY A 116 -15.58 -17.71 19.01
N GLY A 117 -14.94 -17.45 20.16
CA GLY A 117 -15.57 -17.41 21.47
C GLY A 117 -16.67 -16.35 21.54
N MET A 118 -16.45 -15.16 20.99
CA MET A 118 -17.45 -14.10 20.90
C MET A 118 -18.68 -14.54 20.08
N ALA A 119 -18.46 -15.17 18.91
CA ALA A 119 -19.54 -15.69 18.09
C ALA A 119 -20.35 -16.79 18.83
N LEU A 120 -19.67 -17.68 19.53
CA LEU A 120 -20.30 -18.73 20.34
C LEU A 120 -21.10 -18.15 21.51
N VAL A 121 -20.58 -17.12 22.20
CA VAL A 121 -21.30 -16.43 23.29
C VAL A 121 -22.60 -15.82 22.78
N GLY A 122 -22.59 -15.19 21.60
CA GLY A 122 -23.80 -14.69 20.95
C GLY A 122 -24.87 -15.78 20.77
N GLN A 123 -24.46 -16.99 20.38
CA GLN A 123 -25.35 -18.14 20.27
C GLN A 123 -25.88 -18.64 21.63
N ILE A 124 -25.09 -18.61 22.71
CA ILE A 124 -25.55 -19.03 24.05
C ILE A 124 -26.76 -18.20 24.51
N PHE A 125 -26.64 -16.88 24.34
CA PHE A 125 -27.61 -15.92 24.83
C PHE A 125 -28.70 -15.57 23.81
N HIS A 126 -28.68 -16.18 22.61
CA HIS A 126 -29.62 -15.87 21.53
C HIS A 126 -29.65 -14.36 21.23
N LEU A 127 -28.47 -13.72 21.26
CA LEU A 127 -28.37 -12.31 20.93
C LEU A 127 -28.79 -12.09 19.47
N PRO A 128 -29.48 -10.98 19.16
CA PRO A 128 -29.70 -10.57 17.79
C PRO A 128 -28.38 -10.52 17.01
N ALA A 129 -28.42 -10.83 15.72
CA ALA A 129 -27.25 -10.80 14.87
C ALA A 129 -26.79 -9.34 14.62
N ASP A 130 -25.94 -8.83 15.51
CA ASP A 130 -25.26 -7.54 15.39
C ASP A 130 -23.81 -7.75 14.92
N TRP A 131 -23.65 -7.82 13.59
CA TRP A 131 -22.34 -8.02 12.95
C TRP A 131 -21.36 -6.87 13.24
N PRO A 132 -21.76 -5.58 13.17
CA PRO A 132 -20.89 -4.47 13.57
C PRO A 132 -20.45 -4.56 15.03
N GLY A 133 -21.38 -4.75 15.98
CA GLY A 133 -21.03 -4.85 17.40
C GLY A 133 -20.05 -5.99 17.67
N GLY A 134 -20.25 -7.15 17.04
CA GLY A 134 -19.31 -8.28 17.12
C GLY A 134 -17.93 -7.94 16.57
N ALA A 135 -17.86 -7.34 15.37
CA ALA A 135 -16.60 -6.93 14.74
C ALA A 135 -15.85 -5.88 15.60
N PHE A 136 -16.58 -4.95 16.22
CA PHE A 136 -16.00 -3.95 17.11
C PHE A 136 -15.33 -4.58 18.34
N LEU A 137 -16.02 -5.49 19.04
CA LEU A 137 -15.47 -6.18 20.22
C LEU A 137 -14.26 -7.04 19.88
N VAL A 138 -14.30 -7.74 18.74
CA VAL A 138 -13.16 -8.49 18.22
C VAL A 138 -11.99 -7.55 17.94
N CYS A 139 -12.24 -6.41 17.29
CA CYS A 139 -11.23 -5.42 16.99
C CYS A 139 -10.53 -4.92 18.26
N LEU A 140 -11.29 -4.57 19.31
CA LEU A 140 -10.72 -4.13 20.59
C LEU A 140 -9.86 -5.21 21.24
N GLY A 141 -10.34 -6.45 21.31
CA GLY A 141 -9.57 -7.57 21.89
C GLY A 141 -8.30 -7.88 21.10
N ALA A 142 -8.40 -7.88 19.76
CA ALA A 142 -7.27 -8.12 18.87
C ALA A 142 -6.24 -6.98 18.91
N LEU A 143 -6.68 -5.71 19.00
CA LEU A 143 -5.81 -4.56 19.19
C LEU A 143 -5.08 -4.61 20.53
N ALA A 144 -5.80 -4.95 21.61
CA ALA A 144 -5.19 -5.13 22.93
C ALA A 144 -4.11 -6.21 22.88
N ALA A 145 -4.41 -7.37 22.29
CA ALA A 145 -3.43 -8.44 22.11
C ALA A 145 -2.23 -7.97 21.27
N ALA A 146 -2.46 -7.27 20.16
CA ALA A 146 -1.41 -6.78 19.26
C ALA A 146 -0.47 -5.78 19.95
N TRP A 147 -1.00 -4.82 20.70
CA TRP A 147 -0.20 -3.78 21.36
C TRP A 147 0.48 -4.26 22.64
N LEU A 148 -0.17 -5.11 23.45
CA LEU A 148 0.42 -5.63 24.68
C LEU A 148 1.57 -6.62 24.42
N THR A 149 1.55 -7.31 23.28
CA THR A 149 2.53 -8.36 22.95
C THR A 149 3.45 -8.02 21.77
N GLY A 150 3.16 -6.94 21.04
CA GLY A 150 3.81 -6.64 19.76
C GLY A 150 3.45 -7.62 18.62
N SER A 151 2.36 -8.38 18.77
CA SER A 151 1.95 -9.41 17.81
C SER A 151 1.48 -8.83 16.48
N LYS A 152 2.02 -9.38 15.39
CA LYS A 152 1.75 -9.00 14.00
C LYS A 152 0.53 -9.73 13.45
N THR A 153 0.35 -10.99 13.85
CA THR A 153 -0.80 -11.82 13.47
C THR A 153 -2.10 -11.27 14.07
N SER A 154 -2.06 -10.90 15.35
CA SER A 154 -3.20 -10.32 16.06
C SER A 154 -3.62 -8.98 15.46
N LEU A 155 -2.64 -8.17 15.02
CA LEU A 155 -2.93 -6.93 14.29
C LEU A 155 -3.66 -7.18 12.96
N ILE A 156 -3.33 -8.26 12.23
CA ILE A 156 -4.05 -8.58 10.97
C ILE A 156 -5.52 -8.90 11.27
N VAL A 157 -5.79 -9.64 12.35
CA VAL A 157 -7.17 -9.90 12.80
C VAL A 157 -7.86 -8.60 13.22
N ALA A 158 -7.16 -7.74 13.96
CA ALA A 158 -7.68 -6.42 14.35
C ALA A 158 -8.03 -5.55 13.15
N ALA A 159 -7.13 -5.47 12.15
CA ALA A 159 -7.37 -4.71 10.93
C ALA A 159 -8.54 -5.29 10.12
N GLY A 160 -8.65 -6.61 10.01
CA GLY A 160 -9.79 -7.28 9.38
C GLY A 160 -11.11 -6.95 10.09
N ALA A 161 -11.13 -7.04 11.42
CA ALA A 161 -12.30 -6.70 12.23
C ALA A 161 -12.67 -5.21 12.14
N ALA A 162 -11.68 -4.31 12.12
CA ALA A 162 -11.90 -2.88 11.92
C ALA A 162 -12.47 -2.57 10.53
N ILE A 163 -11.99 -3.25 9.48
CA ILE A 163 -12.54 -3.15 8.12
C ILE A 163 -13.99 -3.65 8.11
N THR A 164 -14.27 -4.82 8.69
CA THR A 164 -15.64 -5.35 8.78
C THR A 164 -16.56 -4.39 9.52
N TRP A 165 -16.11 -3.82 10.63
CA TRP A 165 -16.86 -2.81 11.37
C TRP A 165 -17.14 -1.56 10.53
N GLN A 166 -16.13 -1.00 9.85
CA GLN A 166 -16.30 0.18 8.99
C GLN A 166 -17.27 -0.04 7.82
N VAL A 167 -17.28 -1.25 7.24
CA VAL A 167 -18.14 -1.57 6.11
C VAL A 167 -19.58 -1.88 6.55
N MET A 168 -19.75 -2.47 7.73
CA MET A 168 -21.05 -2.94 8.23
C MET A 168 -21.75 -1.98 9.20
N ARG A 169 -21.06 -0.95 9.72
CA ARG A 169 -21.68 0.09 10.56
C ARG A 169 -22.81 0.81 9.82
N SER A 170 -23.56 1.64 10.54
CA SER A 170 -24.86 2.19 10.12
C SER A 170 -24.93 2.65 8.66
N GLU A 171 -26.13 2.72 8.08
CA GLU A 171 -26.29 3.23 6.71
C GLU A 171 -25.62 4.61 6.55
N PHE A 172 -25.13 4.86 5.34
CA PHE A 172 -24.55 6.15 4.98
C PHE A 172 -25.53 7.29 5.28
N GLY A 173 -25.02 8.46 5.66
CA GLY A 173 -25.85 9.62 6.04
C GLY A 173 -26.56 9.52 7.41
N SER A 174 -26.60 8.34 8.03
CA SER A 174 -27.18 8.13 9.38
C SER A 174 -26.15 8.11 10.51
N ALA A 175 -24.85 8.11 10.17
CA ALA A 175 -23.77 7.90 11.13
C ALA A 175 -23.59 9.11 12.07
N PRO A 176 -23.67 8.92 13.40
CA PRO A 176 -23.33 9.96 14.35
C PRO A 176 -21.81 10.22 14.36
N LEU A 177 -21.40 11.48 14.55
CA LEU A 177 -19.99 11.92 14.65
C LEU A 177 -19.11 11.00 15.52
N MET A 178 -19.70 10.40 16.56
CA MET A 178 -19.02 9.46 17.45
C MET A 178 -18.47 8.23 16.69
N GLU A 179 -19.25 7.66 15.76
CA GLU A 179 -18.78 6.50 14.99
C GLU A 179 -17.62 6.88 14.08
N ASP A 180 -17.64 8.06 13.47
CA ASP A 180 -16.52 8.51 12.63
C ASP A 180 -15.24 8.70 13.45
N LEU A 181 -15.37 9.27 14.65
CA LEU A 181 -14.26 9.40 15.59
C LEU A 181 -13.72 8.04 16.05
N ILE A 182 -14.61 7.06 16.30
CA ILE A 182 -14.21 5.69 16.61
C ILE A 182 -13.46 5.06 15.43
N GLY A 183 -13.98 5.21 14.22
CA GLY A 183 -13.34 4.71 13.00
C GLY A 183 -11.95 5.30 12.78
N LEU A 184 -11.79 6.60 13.02
CA LEU A 184 -10.51 7.29 12.94
C LEU A 184 -9.55 6.81 14.04
N LEU A 185 -10.03 6.61 15.26
CA LEU A 185 -9.22 6.09 16.36
C LEU A 185 -8.72 4.66 16.06
N LEU A 186 -9.59 3.79 15.54
CA LEU A 186 -9.21 2.44 15.11
C LEU A 186 -8.18 2.49 13.99
N LEU A 187 -8.36 3.37 13.00
CA LEU A 187 -7.38 3.59 11.94
C LEU A 187 -6.02 3.98 12.53
N VAL A 188 -5.96 4.99 13.40
CA VAL A 188 -4.71 5.44 14.03
C VAL A 188 -4.05 4.31 14.83
N ALA A 189 -4.81 3.58 15.64
CA ALA A 189 -4.31 2.48 16.45
C ALA A 189 -3.74 1.33 15.61
N VAL A 190 -4.40 0.98 14.50
CA VAL A 190 -3.94 -0.05 13.56
C VAL A 190 -2.74 0.44 12.74
N PHE A 191 -2.72 1.71 12.35
CA PHE A 191 -1.67 2.28 11.50
C PHE A 191 -0.36 2.54 12.26
N ALA A 192 -0.43 2.92 13.53
CA ALA A 192 0.74 3.15 14.37
C ALA A 192 1.47 1.85 14.76
N HIS A 193 0.75 0.73 14.90
CA HIS A 193 1.37 -0.55 15.30
C HIS A 193 2.48 -1.04 14.35
N PRO A 194 2.29 -1.15 13.02
CA PRO A 194 3.35 -1.62 12.11
C PRO A 194 4.49 -0.62 11.91
N VAL A 195 4.34 0.61 12.40
CA VAL A 195 5.42 1.59 12.51
C VAL A 195 6.31 1.26 13.71
N VAL A 196 5.73 0.83 14.84
CA VAL A 196 6.48 0.39 16.03
C VAL A 196 7.00 -1.04 15.89
N HIS A 197 6.21 -1.94 15.29
CA HIS A 197 6.49 -3.37 15.11
C HIS A 197 6.46 -3.76 13.61
N PRO A 198 7.54 -3.50 12.85
CA PRO A 198 7.51 -3.60 11.40
C PRO A 198 7.17 -5.00 10.88
N ALA A 199 6.11 -5.07 10.08
CA ALA A 199 5.70 -6.25 9.35
C ALA A 199 4.99 -5.87 8.06
N ARG A 200 5.37 -6.49 6.94
CA ARG A 200 4.83 -6.12 5.62
C ARG A 200 3.31 -6.31 5.56
N LEU A 201 2.81 -7.47 5.98
CA LEU A 201 1.37 -7.78 5.97
C LEU A 201 0.58 -6.79 6.83
N SER A 202 1.07 -6.49 8.04
CA SER A 202 0.46 -5.51 8.93
C SER A 202 0.39 -4.11 8.36
N ARG A 203 1.44 -3.65 7.65
CA ARG A 203 1.41 -2.36 6.93
C ARG A 203 0.36 -2.35 5.84
N TRP A 204 0.27 -3.41 5.04
CA TRP A 204 -0.73 -3.52 3.98
C TRP A 204 -2.15 -3.56 4.56
N ALA A 205 -2.38 -4.28 5.66
CA ALA A 205 -3.66 -4.29 6.35
C ALA A 205 -4.06 -2.90 6.90
N ALA A 206 -3.10 -2.16 7.47
CA ALA A 206 -3.31 -0.78 7.91
C ALA A 206 -3.65 0.18 6.74
N ILE A 207 -2.95 0.02 5.61
CA ILE A 207 -3.23 0.82 4.41
C ILE A 207 -4.60 0.45 3.80
N SER A 208 -5.00 -0.82 3.85
CA SER A 208 -6.36 -1.23 3.47
C SER A 208 -7.42 -0.58 4.35
N LEU A 209 -7.21 -0.54 5.67
CA LEU A 209 -8.12 0.16 6.58
C LEU A 209 -8.17 1.68 6.32
N LEU A 210 -7.04 2.29 5.95
CA LEU A 210 -6.99 3.69 5.52
C LEU A 210 -7.90 3.92 4.30
N TRP A 211 -7.80 3.07 3.28
CA TRP A 211 -8.65 3.16 2.08
C TRP A 211 -10.13 2.91 2.38
N VAL A 212 -10.46 1.97 3.26
CA VAL A 212 -11.84 1.71 3.68
C VAL A 212 -12.41 2.91 4.45
N THR A 213 -11.63 3.48 5.37
CA THR A 213 -12.04 4.67 6.15
C THR A 213 -12.23 5.88 5.23
N TYR A 214 -11.32 6.08 4.27
CA TYR A 214 -11.45 7.12 3.26
C TYR A 214 -12.66 6.90 2.34
N GLY A 215 -12.90 5.67 1.87
CA GLY A 215 -14.05 5.32 1.05
C GLY A 215 -15.38 5.51 1.79
N ARG A 216 -15.38 5.29 3.10
CA ARG A 216 -16.54 5.56 3.96
C ARG A 216 -16.85 7.05 4.04
N TRP A 217 -15.84 7.89 4.29
CA TRP A 217 -15.99 9.36 4.27
C TRP A 217 -16.48 9.87 2.90
N PHE A 218 -15.95 9.29 1.81
CA PHE A 218 -16.41 9.56 0.46
C PHE A 218 -17.90 9.21 0.28
N GLY A 219 -18.31 7.99 0.67
CA GLY A 219 -19.70 7.53 0.52
C GLY A 219 -20.70 8.36 1.32
N GLU A 220 -20.36 8.73 2.56
CA GLU A 220 -21.19 9.59 3.41
C GLU A 220 -21.38 10.97 2.78
N THR A 221 -20.33 11.54 2.20
CA THR A 221 -20.41 12.82 1.49
C THR A 221 -21.22 12.70 0.20
N ALA A 222 -21.04 11.62 -0.56
CA ALA A 222 -21.77 11.38 -1.82
C ALA A 222 -23.28 11.30 -1.58
N GLU A 223 -23.70 10.60 -0.52
CA GLU A 223 -25.11 10.43 -0.18
C GLU A 223 -25.75 11.74 0.31
N LEU A 224 -25.04 12.51 1.15
CA LEU A 224 -25.50 13.81 1.63
C LEU A 224 -25.68 14.83 0.50
N MET A 225 -24.86 14.75 -0.54
CA MET A 225 -24.87 15.72 -1.63
C MET A 225 -25.95 15.43 -2.69
N SER A 226 -26.55 14.23 -2.70
CA SER A 226 -27.59 13.78 -3.67
C SER A 226 -27.41 14.36 -5.08
N SER A 227 -26.19 14.21 -5.63
CA SER A 227 -25.73 14.90 -6.85
C SER A 227 -25.68 13.98 -8.06
N SER A 228 -25.45 14.53 -9.26
CA SER A 228 -25.35 13.76 -10.51
C SER A 228 -24.18 12.78 -10.54
N ASP A 229 -24.25 11.78 -11.41
CA ASP A 229 -23.18 10.78 -11.61
C ASP A 229 -21.86 11.43 -12.05
N ASP A 230 -21.91 12.50 -12.86
CA ASP A 230 -20.73 13.28 -13.25
C ASP A 230 -20.03 13.91 -12.03
N PHE A 231 -20.81 14.42 -11.08
CA PHE A 231 -20.30 15.04 -9.87
C PHE A 231 -19.61 14.01 -8.97
N ILE A 232 -20.26 12.85 -8.76
CA ILE A 232 -19.71 11.76 -7.95
C ILE A 232 -18.44 11.21 -8.60
N THR A 233 -18.43 11.09 -9.93
CA THR A 233 -17.26 10.63 -10.69
C THR A 233 -16.09 11.59 -10.58
N ALA A 234 -16.32 12.90 -10.71
CA ALA A 234 -15.30 13.92 -10.53
C ALA A 234 -14.74 13.92 -9.11
N MET A 235 -15.60 13.80 -8.10
CA MET A 235 -15.20 13.65 -6.70
C MET A 235 -14.33 12.39 -6.49
N PHE A 236 -14.74 11.28 -7.10
CA PHE A 236 -14.03 10.00 -6.99
C PHE A 236 -12.64 10.09 -7.58
N LEU A 237 -12.50 10.55 -8.82
CA LEU A 237 -11.22 10.68 -9.52
C LEU A 237 -10.27 11.63 -8.79
N ALA A 238 -10.77 12.80 -8.38
CA ALA A 238 -9.95 13.80 -7.69
C ALA A 238 -9.50 13.34 -6.31
N GLY A 239 -10.40 12.78 -5.52
CA GLY A 239 -10.09 12.33 -4.17
C GLY A 239 -9.21 11.09 -4.15
N THR A 240 -9.58 10.04 -4.89
CA THR A 240 -8.77 8.80 -4.94
C THR A 240 -7.44 9.01 -5.66
N GLY A 241 -7.44 9.78 -6.74
CA GLY A 241 -6.22 10.17 -7.47
C GLY A 241 -5.29 11.01 -6.59
N GLY A 242 -5.84 12.00 -5.87
CA GLY A 242 -5.11 12.81 -4.90
C GLY A 242 -4.51 11.97 -3.78
N MET A 243 -5.30 11.08 -3.16
CA MET A 243 -4.79 10.19 -2.10
C MET A 243 -3.66 9.28 -2.61
N ALA A 244 -3.84 8.64 -3.76
CA ALA A 244 -2.84 7.75 -4.34
C ALA A 244 -1.53 8.50 -4.72
N ALA A 245 -1.66 9.71 -5.28
CA ALA A 245 -0.52 10.59 -5.55
C ALA A 245 0.17 11.01 -4.25
N ALA A 246 -0.56 11.42 -3.21
CA ALA A 246 0.03 11.77 -1.92
C ALA A 246 0.82 10.60 -1.32
N MET A 247 0.28 9.37 -1.37
CA MET A 247 0.98 8.16 -0.92
C MET A 247 2.27 7.88 -1.70
N MET A 248 2.30 8.16 -3.00
CA MET A 248 3.48 8.04 -3.86
C MET A 248 4.54 9.11 -3.54
N LEU A 249 4.11 10.33 -3.19
CA LEU A 249 4.97 11.51 -3.04
C LEU A 249 5.46 11.76 -1.61
N LEU A 250 4.84 11.17 -0.59
CA LEU A 250 5.19 11.43 0.81
C LEU A 250 6.65 11.07 1.14
N ASP A 251 7.07 9.86 0.78
CA ASP A 251 8.41 9.33 1.09
C ASP A 251 9.55 10.07 0.36
N PRO A 252 9.48 10.36 -0.96
CA PRO A 252 10.54 11.08 -1.67
C PRO A 252 10.65 12.54 -1.21
N VAL A 253 9.54 13.18 -0.84
CA VAL A 253 9.56 14.54 -0.28
C VAL A 253 10.24 14.52 1.09
N ALA A 254 9.88 13.58 1.98
CA ALA A 254 10.51 13.44 3.28
C ALA A 254 12.02 13.16 3.17
N ASP A 255 12.43 12.29 2.25
CA ASP A 255 13.85 11.99 1.98
C ASP A 255 14.61 13.22 1.48
N LEU A 256 13.99 14.06 0.64
CA LEU A 256 14.59 15.32 0.20
C LEU A 256 14.73 16.29 1.38
N PHE A 257 13.70 16.49 2.20
CA PHE A 257 13.80 17.35 3.40
C PHE A 257 14.96 16.95 4.31
N VAL A 258 15.09 15.65 4.58
CA VAL A 258 16.21 15.09 5.36
C VAL A 258 17.55 15.46 4.72
N LYS A 259 17.73 15.21 3.42
CA LYS A 259 18.97 15.52 2.70
C LYS A 259 19.36 17.00 2.77
N TRP A 260 18.38 17.90 2.77
CA TRP A 260 18.60 19.34 2.86
C TRP A 260 18.76 19.85 4.30
N SER A 261 18.29 19.12 5.31
CA SER A 261 18.28 19.56 6.71
C SER A 261 19.61 19.39 7.45
N SER A 262 20.65 18.81 6.83
CA SER A 262 21.91 18.38 7.47
C SER A 262 21.75 17.41 8.66
N ASP A 263 20.52 17.15 9.10
CA ASP A 263 20.21 16.23 10.16
C ASP A 263 20.25 14.79 9.65
N ARG A 264 20.90 13.91 10.40
CA ARG A 264 20.89 12.48 10.09
C ARG A 264 19.73 11.90 10.89
N PRO A 265 18.54 11.71 10.29
CA PRO A 265 17.41 11.18 11.03
C PRO A 265 17.84 9.87 11.66
N THR A 266 17.55 9.75 12.95
CA THR A 266 17.62 8.48 13.65
C THR A 266 16.77 7.50 12.84
N ARG A 267 17.42 6.50 12.23
CA ARG A 267 16.75 5.53 11.36
C ARG A 267 15.84 4.62 12.20
N SER A 268 14.72 5.12 12.68
CA SER A 268 13.63 4.24 13.10
C SER A 268 13.10 3.57 11.82
N HIS A 269 13.40 2.29 11.68
CA HIS A 269 13.19 1.53 10.45
C HIS A 269 11.71 1.48 10.02
N GLY A 270 10.77 1.61 10.97
CA GLY A 270 9.35 1.37 10.73
C GLY A 270 8.61 2.45 9.92
N HIS A 271 8.82 3.74 10.20
CA HIS A 271 8.14 4.82 9.48
C HIS A 271 8.50 4.83 7.99
N TRP A 272 9.79 4.65 7.66
CA TRP A 272 10.27 4.54 6.28
C TRP A 272 9.74 3.29 5.57
N LEU A 273 9.63 2.15 6.28
CA LEU A 273 9.01 0.95 5.73
C LEU A 273 7.52 1.13 5.45
N MET A 274 6.82 1.92 6.28
CA MET A 274 5.44 2.35 6.03
C MET A 274 5.35 3.25 4.81
N ALA A 275 6.16 4.29 4.75
CA ALA A 275 6.19 5.23 3.64
C ALA A 275 6.47 4.52 2.29
N ARG A 276 7.37 3.53 2.27
CA ARG A 276 7.61 2.68 1.10
C ARG A 276 6.43 1.77 0.74
N SER A 277 5.68 1.29 1.73
CA SER A 277 4.46 0.50 1.48
C SER A 277 3.32 1.39 0.97
N LEU A 278 3.25 2.65 1.42
CA LEU A 278 2.35 3.66 0.88
C LEU A 278 2.68 3.95 -0.59
N GLN A 279 3.96 4.11 -0.95
CA GLN A 279 4.36 4.26 -2.36
C GLN A 279 3.93 3.09 -3.23
N ASP A 280 4.17 1.85 -2.77
CA ASP A 280 3.75 0.65 -3.49
C ASP A 280 2.23 0.66 -3.74
N VAL A 281 1.42 1.00 -2.73
CA VAL A 281 -0.03 1.09 -2.91
C VAL A 281 -0.42 2.29 -3.79
N GLY A 282 0.26 3.43 -3.65
CA GLY A 282 0.01 4.64 -4.44
C GLY A 282 0.19 4.40 -5.94
N ILE A 283 1.28 3.76 -6.36
CA ILE A 283 1.49 3.44 -7.79
C ILE A 283 0.51 2.39 -8.30
N LEU A 284 0.13 1.41 -7.47
CA LEU A 284 -0.88 0.42 -7.83
C LEU A 284 -2.22 1.11 -8.10
N VAL A 285 -2.68 1.95 -7.16
CA VAL A 285 -3.96 2.66 -7.27
C VAL A 285 -3.92 3.66 -8.42
N LEU A 286 -2.85 4.44 -8.60
CA LEU A 286 -2.70 5.33 -9.76
C LEU A 286 -2.76 4.56 -11.08
N SER A 287 -2.07 3.42 -11.18
CA SER A 287 -2.09 2.60 -12.40
C SER A 287 -3.50 2.11 -12.71
N VAL A 288 -4.24 1.66 -11.70
CA VAL A 288 -5.65 1.25 -11.85
C VAL A 288 -6.54 2.43 -12.23
N LEU A 289 -6.45 3.56 -11.51
CA LEU A 289 -7.27 4.75 -11.75
C LEU A 289 -7.03 5.35 -13.13
N VAL A 290 -5.80 5.37 -13.62
CA VAL A 290 -5.47 5.84 -14.97
C VAL A 290 -6.14 4.98 -16.04
N VAL A 291 -6.29 3.67 -15.82
CA VAL A 291 -7.07 2.80 -16.71
C VAL A 291 -8.57 3.07 -16.54
N LEU A 292 -9.08 3.13 -15.31
CA LEU A 292 -10.50 3.38 -15.04
C LEU A 292 -10.97 4.71 -15.64
N ALA A 293 -10.12 5.74 -15.60
CA ALA A 293 -10.36 7.07 -16.17
C ALA A 293 -10.64 7.03 -17.68
N LEU A 294 -10.06 6.08 -18.42
CA LEU A 294 -10.32 5.92 -19.85
C LEU A 294 -11.45 4.95 -20.14
N VAL A 295 -11.53 3.84 -19.39
CA VAL A 295 -12.42 2.72 -19.71
C VAL A 295 -13.84 2.94 -19.20
N PHE A 296 -13.98 3.40 -17.95
CA PHE A 296 -15.29 3.43 -17.26
C PHE A 296 -15.90 4.82 -17.22
N VAL A 297 -15.09 5.86 -17.10
CA VAL A 297 -15.63 7.22 -16.94
C VAL A 297 -16.47 7.67 -18.13
N PRO A 298 -16.07 7.43 -19.40
CA PRO A 298 -16.91 7.80 -20.54
C PRO A 298 -18.26 7.05 -20.63
N GLU A 299 -18.44 5.98 -19.86
CA GLU A 299 -19.70 5.23 -19.80
C GLU A 299 -20.62 5.69 -18.65
N VAL A 300 -20.05 6.34 -17.63
CA VAL A 300 -20.75 6.73 -16.39
C VAL A 300 -21.02 8.23 -16.34
N ALA A 301 -20.14 9.03 -16.95
CA ALA A 301 -20.24 10.49 -16.97
C ALA A 301 -20.48 10.99 -18.40
N ASP A 302 -21.56 11.73 -18.59
CA ASP A 302 -21.98 12.28 -19.89
C ASP A 302 -21.32 13.64 -20.15
N GLU A 303 -21.10 14.43 -19.11
CA GLU A 303 -20.52 15.77 -19.23
C GLU A 303 -19.35 16.03 -18.25
N PRO A 304 -18.30 16.76 -18.68
CA PRO A 304 -17.21 17.14 -17.79
C PRO A 304 -17.71 18.07 -16.67
N SER A 305 -17.61 17.63 -15.41
CA SER A 305 -18.09 18.39 -14.24
C SER A 305 -17.00 18.66 -13.21
N LEU A 306 -16.63 19.93 -13.05
CA LEU A 306 -15.65 20.33 -12.02
C LEU A 306 -16.23 20.35 -10.60
N GLY A 307 -17.56 20.25 -10.44
CA GLY A 307 -18.23 20.44 -9.15
C GLY A 307 -17.73 19.48 -8.06
N GLY A 308 -17.46 18.22 -8.43
CA GLY A 308 -17.02 17.20 -7.47
C GLY A 308 -15.65 17.49 -6.82
N LEU A 309 -14.81 18.31 -7.46
CA LEU A 309 -13.46 18.64 -6.95
C LEU A 309 -13.52 19.54 -5.70
N ALA A 310 -14.59 20.31 -5.53
CA ALA A 310 -14.72 21.27 -4.43
C ALA A 310 -15.17 20.61 -3.11
N THR A 311 -15.57 19.34 -3.14
CA THR A 311 -15.96 18.58 -1.94
C THR A 311 -14.74 18.26 -1.08
N LEU A 312 -14.92 18.14 0.24
CA LEU A 312 -13.80 17.84 1.14
C LEU A 312 -13.08 16.51 0.83
N PRO A 313 -13.76 15.39 0.52
CA PRO A 313 -13.10 14.13 0.17
C PRO A 313 -12.24 14.23 -1.10
N ALA A 314 -12.60 15.09 -2.05
CA ALA A 314 -11.80 15.35 -3.24
C ALA A 314 -10.68 16.37 -2.98
N MET A 315 -11.05 17.51 -2.43
CA MET A 315 -10.18 18.68 -2.27
C MET A 315 -9.01 18.40 -1.34
N VAL A 316 -9.23 17.74 -0.20
CA VAL A 316 -8.17 17.54 0.81
C VAL A 316 -7.04 16.65 0.28
N PRO A 317 -7.29 15.42 -0.23
CA PRO A 317 -6.21 14.60 -0.79
C PRO A 317 -5.55 15.23 -2.01
N LEU A 318 -6.33 15.91 -2.86
CA LEU A 318 -5.80 16.60 -4.04
C LEU A 318 -4.87 17.75 -3.65
N ALA A 319 -5.26 18.58 -2.68
CA ALA A 319 -4.43 19.68 -2.19
C ALA A 319 -3.13 19.17 -1.56
N VAL A 320 -3.19 18.09 -0.78
CA VAL A 320 -2.00 17.44 -0.22
C VAL A 320 -1.09 16.90 -1.33
N ALA A 321 -1.63 16.24 -2.33
CA ALA A 321 -0.87 15.73 -3.47
C ALA A 321 -0.17 16.86 -4.24
N LEU A 322 -0.90 17.95 -4.54
CA LEU A 322 -0.37 19.12 -5.23
C LEU A 322 0.72 19.82 -4.41
N ALA A 323 0.52 19.97 -3.09
CA ALA A 323 1.52 20.55 -2.20
C ALA A 323 2.81 19.70 -2.17
N LEU A 324 2.68 18.37 -2.06
CA LEU A 324 3.81 17.44 -2.11
C LEU A 324 4.50 17.45 -3.49
N LEU A 325 3.73 17.55 -4.57
CA LEU A 325 4.26 17.60 -5.93
C LEU A 325 5.07 18.87 -6.17
N VAL A 326 4.53 20.04 -5.82
CA VAL A 326 5.22 21.34 -5.94
C VAL A 326 6.47 21.35 -5.07
N THR A 327 6.34 20.95 -3.80
CA THR A 327 7.47 20.90 -2.86
C THR A 327 8.56 19.95 -3.38
N GLY A 328 8.18 18.76 -3.83
CA GLY A 328 9.10 17.77 -4.39
C GLY A 328 9.82 18.27 -5.64
N LEU A 329 9.10 18.89 -6.58
CA LEU A 329 9.69 19.47 -7.79
C LEU A 329 10.71 20.56 -7.44
N LEU A 330 10.36 21.48 -6.53
CA LEU A 330 11.26 22.53 -6.06
C LEU A 330 12.52 21.97 -5.40
N LEU A 331 12.39 20.95 -4.55
CA LEU A 331 13.51 20.34 -3.85
C LEU A 331 14.36 19.41 -4.74
N SER A 332 13.81 18.93 -5.87
CA SER A 332 14.45 17.95 -6.74
C SER A 332 15.35 18.53 -7.83
N TYR A 333 15.56 19.85 -7.88
CA TYR A 333 16.25 20.54 -8.99
C TYR A 333 17.67 20.02 -9.29
N LYS A 334 18.36 19.44 -8.30
CA LYS A 334 19.68 18.80 -8.47
C LYS A 334 19.64 17.29 -8.71
N THR A 335 18.49 16.65 -8.52
CA THR A 335 18.34 15.19 -8.52
C THR A 335 17.41 14.72 -9.64
N VAL A 336 17.99 14.31 -10.76
CA VAL A 336 17.24 13.87 -11.96
C VAL A 336 16.26 12.73 -11.65
N LYS A 337 16.66 11.75 -10.83
CA LYS A 337 15.82 10.59 -10.45
C LYS A 337 14.56 10.98 -9.69
N SER A 338 14.68 11.91 -8.75
CA SER A 338 13.53 12.40 -7.96
C SER A 338 12.61 13.26 -8.83
N GLY A 339 13.19 14.14 -9.66
CA GLY A 339 12.41 14.98 -10.58
C GLY A 339 11.53 14.17 -11.55
N ALA A 340 12.03 13.03 -12.02
CA ALA A 340 11.25 12.12 -12.86
C ALA A 340 10.12 11.43 -12.11
N LEU A 341 10.32 11.05 -10.84
CA LEU A 341 9.26 10.49 -9.99
C LEU A 341 8.12 11.50 -9.82
N PHE A 342 8.44 12.74 -9.48
CA PHE A 342 7.45 13.82 -9.37
C PHE A 342 6.74 14.07 -10.70
N GLY A 343 7.49 14.18 -11.81
CA GLY A 343 6.93 14.42 -13.13
C GLY A 343 5.96 13.31 -13.59
N ALA A 344 6.35 12.04 -13.46
CA ALA A 344 5.50 10.93 -13.86
C ALA A 344 4.28 10.75 -12.93
N THR A 345 4.43 11.02 -11.63
CA THR A 345 3.28 11.00 -10.69
C THR A 345 2.31 12.15 -10.99
N GLY A 346 2.83 13.34 -11.27
CA GLY A 346 2.02 14.49 -11.70
C GLY A 346 1.28 14.23 -13.01
N LEU A 347 1.94 13.61 -13.99
CA LEU A 347 1.30 13.21 -15.24
C LEU A 347 0.21 12.16 -15.03
N ALA A 348 0.43 11.18 -14.14
CA ALA A 348 -0.59 10.21 -13.77
C ALA A 348 -1.80 10.88 -13.10
N LEU A 349 -1.57 11.82 -12.18
CA LEU A 349 -2.65 12.59 -11.55
C LEU A 349 -3.44 13.41 -12.59
N VAL A 350 -2.75 14.07 -13.52
CA VAL A 350 -3.41 14.77 -14.64
C VAL A 350 -4.24 13.80 -15.46
N ALA A 351 -3.69 12.65 -15.85
CA ALA A 351 -4.41 11.64 -16.63
C ALA A 351 -5.67 11.12 -15.92
N VAL A 352 -5.63 10.94 -14.59
CA VAL A 352 -6.81 10.57 -13.78
C VAL A 352 -7.88 11.67 -13.81
N LEU A 353 -7.48 12.95 -13.82
CA LEU A 353 -8.39 14.09 -13.81
C LEU A 353 -8.85 14.53 -15.21
N MET A 354 -8.22 14.07 -16.29
CA MET A 354 -8.58 14.45 -17.66
C MET A 354 -10.06 14.25 -18.02
N PRO A 355 -10.75 13.17 -17.59
CA PRO A 355 -12.17 12.99 -17.89
C PRO A 355 -13.06 14.10 -17.30
N VAL A 356 -12.60 14.78 -16.26
CA VAL A 356 -13.31 15.91 -15.64
C VAL A 356 -13.17 17.20 -16.46
N LEU A 357 -12.16 17.27 -17.34
CA LEU A 357 -11.85 18.46 -18.14
C LEU A 357 -12.34 18.34 -19.58
N THR A 358 -12.43 17.13 -20.11
CA THR A 358 -12.81 16.90 -21.51
C THR A 358 -13.45 15.53 -21.68
N ALA A 359 -14.44 15.44 -22.57
CA ALA A 359 -15.03 14.17 -23.01
C ALA A 359 -14.30 13.56 -24.22
N ASN A 360 -13.25 14.21 -24.73
CA ASN A 360 -12.57 13.78 -25.94
C ASN A 360 -11.68 12.54 -25.69
N VAL A 361 -12.19 11.37 -26.05
CA VAL A 361 -11.54 10.06 -25.87
C VAL A 361 -10.10 10.03 -26.42
N LEU A 362 -9.82 10.70 -27.54
CA LEU A 362 -8.48 10.76 -28.11
C LEU A 362 -7.49 11.46 -27.18
N VAL A 363 -7.93 12.56 -26.57
CA VAL A 363 -7.13 13.32 -25.60
C VAL A 363 -6.94 12.51 -24.31
N LEU A 364 -7.99 11.86 -23.80
CA LEU A 364 -7.90 11.00 -22.62
C LEU A 364 -6.88 9.88 -22.84
N ALA A 365 -7.02 9.15 -23.95
CA ALA A 365 -6.17 8.01 -24.25
C ALA A 365 -4.69 8.42 -24.42
N ALA A 366 -4.44 9.59 -25.01
CA ALA A 366 -3.12 10.21 -25.10
C ALA A 366 -2.47 10.42 -23.72
N PHE A 367 -3.19 11.06 -22.79
CA PHE A 367 -2.68 11.30 -21.43
C PHE A 367 -2.51 10.01 -20.63
N VAL A 368 -3.46 9.08 -20.75
CA VAL A 368 -3.42 7.78 -20.08
C VAL A 368 -2.21 6.94 -20.53
N LEU A 369 -1.93 6.87 -21.83
CA LEU A 369 -0.74 6.19 -22.34
C LEU A 369 0.55 6.85 -21.87
N ALA A 370 0.62 8.19 -21.93
CA ALA A 370 1.79 8.94 -21.48
C ALA A 370 2.06 8.70 -19.98
N ALA A 371 1.01 8.71 -19.14
CA ALA A 371 1.08 8.43 -17.71
C ALA A 371 1.59 7.01 -17.42
N LEU A 372 0.97 5.98 -18.02
CA LEU A 372 1.36 4.58 -17.79
C LEU A 372 2.80 4.29 -18.22
N ILE A 373 3.29 4.96 -19.26
CA ILE A 373 4.68 4.84 -19.70
C ILE A 373 5.63 5.56 -18.77
N GLY A 374 5.23 6.73 -18.26
CA GLY A 374 5.95 7.41 -17.18
C GLY A 374 6.10 6.50 -15.96
N LEU A 375 5.00 5.88 -15.49
CA LEU A 375 5.01 4.93 -14.37
C LEU A 375 5.85 3.68 -14.67
N CYS A 376 5.78 3.15 -15.90
CA CYS A 376 6.61 2.03 -16.34
C CYS A 376 8.11 2.40 -16.30
N ALA A 377 8.47 3.59 -16.79
CA ALA A 377 9.84 4.09 -16.76
C ALA A 377 10.33 4.31 -15.32
N LEU A 378 9.45 4.70 -14.38
CA LEU A 378 9.80 4.71 -12.96
C LEU A 378 10.10 3.31 -12.43
N GLY A 379 9.26 2.33 -12.77
CA GLY A 379 9.48 0.93 -12.37
C GLY A 379 10.85 0.41 -12.81
N THR A 380 11.27 0.71 -14.04
CA THR A 380 12.59 0.32 -14.55
C THR A 380 13.72 1.10 -13.89
N TRP A 381 13.56 2.42 -13.70
CA TRP A 381 14.62 3.27 -13.15
C TRP A 381 14.90 3.02 -11.66
N TYR A 382 13.85 2.76 -10.88
CA TYR A 382 13.94 2.36 -9.47
C TYR A 382 14.21 0.85 -9.30
N ASN A 383 14.32 0.09 -10.40
CA ASN A 383 14.51 -1.36 -10.40
C ASN A 383 13.48 -2.08 -9.51
N ASN A 384 12.25 -1.55 -9.46
CA ASN A 384 11.18 -2.08 -8.62
C ASN A 384 10.22 -2.91 -9.47
N ARG A 385 10.30 -4.24 -9.32
CA ARG A 385 9.48 -5.20 -10.07
C ARG A 385 7.99 -5.02 -9.82
N PHE A 386 7.59 -4.65 -8.62
CA PHE A 386 6.18 -4.45 -8.31
C PHE A 386 5.60 -3.28 -9.10
N TRP A 387 6.36 -2.18 -9.19
CA TRP A 387 5.98 -0.98 -9.95
C TRP A 387 5.89 -1.25 -11.45
N MET A 388 6.86 -2.02 -11.98
CA MET A 388 6.83 -2.47 -13.37
C MET A 388 5.60 -3.32 -13.67
N LEU A 389 5.27 -4.29 -12.80
CA LEU A 389 4.09 -5.14 -12.99
C LEU A 389 2.79 -4.33 -13.00
N CYS A 390 2.60 -3.41 -12.05
CA CYS A 390 1.39 -2.56 -12.00
C CYS A 390 1.22 -1.76 -13.30
N SER A 391 2.32 -1.16 -13.79
CA SER A 391 2.30 -0.34 -15.01
C SER A 391 2.07 -1.19 -16.27
N TYR A 392 2.67 -2.39 -16.35
CA TYR A 392 2.46 -3.30 -17.46
C TYR A 392 1.03 -3.81 -17.53
N PHE A 393 0.43 -4.20 -16.40
CA PHE A 393 -0.99 -4.57 -16.37
C PHE A 393 -1.88 -3.43 -16.85
N GLY A 394 -1.59 -2.19 -16.42
CA GLY A 394 -2.32 -1.01 -16.89
C GLY A 394 -2.18 -0.79 -18.41
N LEU A 395 -0.97 -0.87 -18.95
CA LEU A 395 -0.72 -0.75 -20.39
C LEU A 395 -1.43 -1.83 -21.19
N THR A 396 -1.38 -3.08 -20.73
CA THR A 396 -2.09 -4.19 -21.38
C THR A 396 -3.60 -3.97 -21.37
N ALA A 397 -4.18 -3.54 -20.25
CA ALA A 397 -5.61 -3.26 -20.15
C ALA A 397 -6.05 -2.16 -21.12
N VAL A 398 -5.31 -1.04 -21.17
CA VAL A 398 -5.59 0.07 -22.10
C VAL A 398 -5.43 -0.35 -23.55
N ALA A 399 -4.37 -1.11 -23.88
CA ALA A 399 -4.17 -1.62 -25.24
C ALA A 399 -5.33 -2.52 -25.69
N LEU A 400 -5.81 -3.42 -24.82
CA LEU A 400 -6.95 -4.29 -25.11
C LEU A 400 -8.26 -3.50 -25.30
N TRP A 401 -8.50 -2.49 -24.47
CA TRP A 401 -9.68 -1.63 -24.60
C TRP A 401 -9.64 -0.79 -25.88
N LEU A 402 -8.49 -0.20 -26.20
CA LEU A 402 -8.31 0.54 -27.44
C LEU A 402 -8.55 -0.35 -28.65
N LEU A 403 -8.07 -1.60 -28.64
CA LEU A 403 -8.36 -2.56 -29.72
C LEU A 403 -9.86 -2.81 -29.87
N GLN A 404 -10.61 -2.99 -28.78
CA GLN A 404 -12.08 -3.13 -28.81
C GLN A 404 -12.77 -1.91 -29.43
N VAL A 405 -12.49 -0.70 -28.91
CA VAL A 405 -13.15 0.55 -29.36
C VAL A 405 -12.78 0.91 -30.80
N THR A 406 -11.54 0.62 -31.21
CA THR A 406 -11.04 1.01 -32.52
C THR A 406 -11.47 0.09 -33.68
N ILE A 407 -12.01 -1.11 -33.43
CA ILE A 407 -12.54 -1.98 -34.49
C ILE A 407 -13.74 -1.36 -35.24
N GLY A 408 -14.29 -0.23 -34.77
CA GLY A 408 -15.35 0.52 -35.44
C GLY A 408 -14.95 1.42 -36.62
N SER A 409 -13.70 1.95 -36.73
CA SER A 409 -13.27 2.68 -37.95
C SER A 409 -11.74 2.78 -38.14
N LEU A 410 -11.26 2.48 -39.35
CA LEU A 410 -9.84 2.50 -39.76
C LEU A 410 -9.21 3.91 -39.75
N LEU A 411 -10.01 4.97 -39.85
CA LEU A 411 -9.53 6.36 -39.88
C LEU A 411 -9.29 6.93 -38.47
N GLY A 412 -10.13 6.54 -37.49
CA GLY A 412 -9.87 6.83 -36.08
C GLY A 412 -8.60 6.14 -35.56
N GLN A 413 -8.32 4.93 -36.07
CA GLN A 413 -7.11 4.15 -35.75
C GLN A 413 -5.83 4.90 -36.13
N SER A 414 -5.71 5.39 -37.38
CA SER A 414 -4.48 6.03 -37.84
C SER A 414 -4.19 7.35 -37.13
N LEU A 415 -5.22 8.15 -36.86
CA LEU A 415 -5.09 9.41 -36.13
C LEU A 415 -4.73 9.17 -34.65
N PHE A 416 -5.35 8.16 -34.03
CA PHE A 416 -5.01 7.76 -32.66
C PHE A 416 -3.56 7.32 -32.53
N PHE A 417 -3.11 6.38 -33.37
CA PHE A 417 -1.72 5.89 -33.33
C PHE A 417 -0.71 7.00 -33.66
N LEU A 418 -1.07 7.96 -34.50
CA LEU A 418 -0.23 9.13 -34.79
C LEU A 418 -0.07 10.01 -33.55
N VAL A 419 -1.17 10.41 -32.91
CA VAL A 419 -1.14 11.29 -31.73
C VAL A 419 -0.46 10.60 -30.55
N ALA A 420 -0.82 9.35 -30.29
CA ALA A 420 -0.16 8.52 -29.29
C ALA A 420 1.34 8.41 -29.61
N GLY A 421 1.71 8.02 -30.83
CA GLY A 421 3.10 7.90 -31.27
C GLY A 421 3.91 9.18 -31.09
N VAL A 422 3.35 10.34 -31.42
CA VAL A 422 4.01 11.65 -31.21
C VAL A 422 4.24 11.93 -29.73
N LEU A 423 3.25 11.69 -28.87
CA LEU A 423 3.39 11.86 -27.42
C LEU A 423 4.41 10.89 -26.81
N LEU A 424 4.42 9.64 -27.28
CA LEU A 424 5.40 8.62 -26.90
C LEU A 424 6.83 9.07 -27.24
N LEU A 425 7.03 9.58 -28.46
CA LEU A 425 8.32 10.11 -28.89
C LEU A 425 8.74 11.32 -28.06
N ALA A 426 7.83 12.25 -27.77
CA ALA A 426 8.11 13.41 -26.92
C ALA A 426 8.53 12.99 -25.50
N MET A 427 7.81 12.04 -24.90
CA MET A 427 8.10 11.49 -23.57
C MET A 427 9.45 10.76 -23.55
N ALA A 428 9.72 9.91 -24.55
CA ALA A 428 10.98 9.19 -24.67
C ALA A 428 12.18 10.15 -24.83
N LEU A 429 12.03 11.21 -25.65
CA LEU A 429 13.07 12.24 -25.81
C LEU A 429 13.30 13.04 -24.52
N TRP A 430 12.23 13.35 -23.78
CA TRP A 430 12.34 14.03 -22.48
C TRP A 430 13.06 13.15 -21.44
N LEU A 431 12.68 11.88 -21.34
CA LEU A 431 13.36 10.89 -20.49
C LEU A 431 14.84 10.70 -20.88
N ALA A 432 15.13 10.58 -22.17
CA ALA A 432 16.51 10.45 -22.67
C ALA A 432 17.38 11.69 -22.33
N ARG A 433 16.80 12.89 -22.41
CA ARG A 433 17.49 14.14 -22.01
C ARG A 433 17.77 14.18 -20.51
N LEU A 434 16.84 13.71 -19.68
CA LEU A 434 17.03 13.59 -18.23
C LEU A 434 18.17 12.62 -17.91
N MET A 435 18.19 11.44 -18.54
CA MET A 435 19.23 10.44 -18.31
C MET A 435 20.63 10.93 -18.72
N ARG A 436 20.74 11.67 -19.83
CA ARG A 436 22.03 12.24 -20.28
C ARG A 436 22.57 13.33 -19.36
N ARG A 437 21.71 14.09 -18.67
CA ARG A 437 22.14 15.12 -17.70
C ARG A 437 22.68 14.54 -16.39
N GLY A 438 22.28 13.32 -16.03
CA GLY A 438 22.79 12.62 -14.84
C GLY A 438 24.16 11.94 -15.01
N GLY A 439 24.71 11.89 -16.24
CA GLY A 439 25.95 11.17 -16.58
C GLY A 439 27.19 12.06 -16.79
N ARG A 440 27.11 13.37 -16.56
CA ARG A 440 28.28 14.26 -16.64
C ARG A 440 28.98 14.33 -15.28
N THR A 441 29.95 13.46 -15.06
CA THR A 441 31.01 13.66 -14.06
C THR A 441 31.82 14.90 -14.47
N PRO A 442 32.17 15.84 -13.56
CA PRO A 442 33.11 16.89 -13.90
C PRO A 442 34.47 16.24 -14.20
N GLU A 443 35.01 16.50 -15.39
CA GLU A 443 36.40 16.18 -15.72
C GLU A 443 37.31 16.78 -14.65
N GLN A 444 38.14 15.93 -14.02
CA GLN A 444 39.27 16.39 -13.22
C GLN A 444 40.18 17.18 -14.15
N GLY A 445 40.30 18.48 -13.87
CA GLY A 445 41.30 19.33 -14.47
C GLY A 445 42.68 18.74 -14.23
N ASP A 446 43.41 18.60 -15.32
CA ASP A 446 44.80 18.21 -15.39
C ASP A 446 45.65 19.15 -14.50
N VAL A 447 46.12 18.64 -13.36
CA VAL A 447 47.13 19.30 -12.54
C VAL A 447 48.46 18.65 -12.90
N THR A 448 49.04 19.09 -14.02
CA THR A 448 50.48 18.97 -14.24
C THR A 448 51.16 20.09 -13.48
N GLY A 449 51.46 19.83 -12.21
CA GLY A 449 52.37 20.64 -11.42
C GLY A 449 53.82 20.33 -11.80
N GLU A 450 54.54 21.35 -12.24
CA GLU A 450 55.99 21.43 -12.17
C GLU A 450 56.48 21.08 -10.74
N VAL A 451 57.42 20.15 -10.60
CA VAL A 451 58.58 20.29 -9.69
C VAL A 451 59.76 19.50 -10.29
N GLN A 452 60.89 20.19 -10.32
CA GLN A 452 62.25 19.83 -10.72
C GLN A 452 62.81 18.55 -10.07
N GLU A 453 63.63 17.80 -10.82
CA GLU A 453 65.08 17.64 -10.58
C GLU A 453 65.82 17.41 -11.90
#